data_AF-A0A2G9HSN8-F1
#
_entry.id   AF-A0A2G9HSN8-F1
#
_cell.length_a   1.000
_cell.length_b   1.000
_cell.length_c   1.000
_cell.angle_alpha   90.00
_cell.angle_beta   90.00
_cell.angle_gamma   90.00
#
_symmetry.space_group_name_H-M   'P 1'
#
loop_
_entity.id
_entity.type
_entity.pdbx_description
1 polymer ?
#
loop_
_entity_poly.entity_id
_entity_poly.type
_entity_poly.pdbx_seq_one_letter_code
_entity_poly.pdbx_strand_id
1 'polypeptide(L)' 'MASAKFLPLFLIVLFVLSIGNNHVEALKCCFDNHIGSCNPGQDDPKCNTLCKENCTKGGFCKVFNHKPPNHYCHCYC' A
#
# COMPACT_ATOMS: atom_id res chain seq x y z
N MET A 1 -9.96 11.39 45.19
CA MET A 1 -9.01 10.78 44.24
C MET A 1 -9.82 9.91 43.29
N ALA A 2 -10.23 10.47 42.14
CA ALA A 2 -11.04 9.74 41.18
C ALA A 2 -10.16 8.70 40.47
N SER A 3 -10.43 7.42 40.76
CA SER A 3 -9.75 6.29 40.12
C SER A 3 -10.09 6.31 38.63
N ALA A 4 -9.09 6.64 37.81
CA ALA A 4 -9.19 6.71 36.35
C ALA A 4 -9.36 5.30 35.74
N LYS A 5 -10.54 4.68 35.93
CA LYS A 5 -10.88 3.36 35.39
C LYS A 5 -11.31 3.38 33.92
N PHE A 6 -11.50 4.57 33.34
CA PHE A 6 -11.93 4.77 31.95
C PHE A 6 -10.77 5.04 30.98
N LEU A 7 -9.56 5.25 31.51
CA LEU A 7 -8.36 5.53 30.71
C LEU A 7 -7.99 4.41 29.71
N PRO A 8 -8.13 3.10 30.00
CA PRO A 8 -7.69 2.08 29.04
C PRO A 8 -8.63 2.00 27.83
N LEU A 9 -9.92 2.29 27.99
CA LEU A 9 -10.90 2.17 26.90
C LEU A 9 -10.66 3.22 25.80
N PHE A 10 -10.31 4.44 26.21
CA PHE A 10 -10.03 5.54 25.29
C PHE A 10 -8.76 5.26 24.45
N LEU A 11 -7.73 4.68 25.08
CA LEU A 11 -6.49 4.30 24.39
C LEU A 11 -6.73 3.17 23.37
N ILE A 12 -7.61 2.22 23.67
CA ILE A 12 -7.98 1.14 22.72
C ILE A 12 -8.68 1.70 21.49
N VAL A 13 -9.61 2.64 21.66
CA VAL A 13 -10.33 3.27 20.54
C VAL A 13 -9.37 4.04 19.62
N LEU A 14 -8.41 4.78 20.18
CA LEU A 14 -7.39 5.49 19.41
C LEU A 14 -6.48 4.51 18.64
N PHE A 15 -6.13 3.38 19.26
CA PHE A 15 -5.30 2.36 18.61
C PHE A 15 -6.03 1.72 17.41
N VAL A 16 -7.32 1.40 17.54
CA VAL A 16 -8.11 0.85 16.42
C VAL A 16 -8.25 1.85 15.26
N LEU A 17 -8.40 3.14 15.56
CA LEU A 17 -8.47 4.20 14.53
C LEU A 17 -7.14 4.42 13.80
N SER A 18 -5.99 4.10 14.43
CA SER A 18 -4.68 4.15 13.77
C SER A 18 -4.41 3.00 12.82
N ILE A 19 -5.22 1.93 12.86
CA ILE A 19 -5.18 0.85 11.87
C ILE A 19 -5.92 1.36 10.64
N GLY A 20 -5.28 2.28 9.91
CA GLY A 20 -5.73 2.68 8.58
C GLY A 20 -5.82 1.41 7.74
N ASN A 21 -7.03 1.08 7.29
CA ASN A 21 -7.25 0.05 6.29
C ASN A 21 -6.49 0.45 5.03
N ASN A 22 -5.26 -0.06 4.88
CA ASN A 22 -4.56 -0.09 3.61
C ASN A 22 -5.28 -1.14 2.76
N HIS A 23 -6.48 -0.79 2.29
CA HIS A 23 -7.18 -1.56 1.29
C HIS A 23 -6.42 -1.39 -0.02
N VAL A 24 -5.31 -2.11 -0.14
CA VAL A 24 -4.64 -2.34 -1.41
C VAL A 24 -5.65 -3.20 -2.17
N GLU A 25 -6.34 -2.60 -3.14
CA GLU A 25 -7.10 -3.40 -4.11
C GLU A 25 -6.19 -4.55 -4.57
N ALA A 26 -6.71 -5.77 -4.57
CA ALA A 26 -5.89 -6.96 -4.84
C ALA A 26 -5.13 -6.76 -6.16
N LEU A 27 -3.79 -6.78 -6.10
CA LEU A 27 -2.96 -6.54 -7.28
C LEU A 27 -3.26 -7.60 -8.34
N LYS A 28 -3.41 -7.15 -9.58
CA LYS A 28 -3.59 -8.01 -10.74
C LYS A 28 -2.23 -8.30 -11.38
N CYS A 29 -1.90 -9.58 -11.51
CA CYS A 29 -0.69 -10.06 -12.17
C CYS A 29 -0.76 -9.82 -13.68
N CYS A 30 0.35 -9.47 -14.34
CA CYS A 30 0.36 -9.04 -15.75
C CYS A 30 -0.36 -7.71 -16.05
N PHE A 31 -0.64 -6.90 -15.02
CA PHE A 31 -1.31 -5.60 -15.20
C PHE A 31 -0.56 -4.48 -14.50
N ASP A 32 -0.88 -3.25 -14.93
CA ASP A 32 -0.46 -2.01 -14.29
C ASP A 32 -1.43 -1.69 -13.13
N ASN A 33 -0.91 -1.63 -11.91
CA ASN A 33 -1.67 -1.48 -10.68
C ASN A 33 -1.38 -0.12 -10.03
N HIS A 34 -2.41 0.52 -9.48
CA HIS A 34 -2.27 1.72 -8.65
C HIS A 34 -1.96 1.32 -7.21
N ILE A 35 -0.78 1.69 -6.70
CA ILE A 35 -0.32 1.38 -5.34
C ILE A 35 0.00 2.64 -4.51
N GLY A 36 -0.57 3.78 -4.93
CA GLY A 36 -0.17 5.11 -4.48
C GLY A 36 1.06 5.60 -5.26
N SER A 37 2.08 6.07 -4.54
CA SER A 37 3.34 6.48 -5.18
C SER A 37 4.07 5.29 -5.80
N CYS A 38 4.57 5.47 -7.03
CA CYS A 38 5.36 4.49 -7.76
C CYS A 38 6.40 5.20 -8.66
N ASN A 39 7.44 5.76 -8.05
CA ASN A 39 8.55 6.38 -8.77
C ASN A 39 9.59 5.31 -9.14
N PRO A 40 9.94 5.15 -10.43
CA PRO A 40 11.00 4.22 -10.85
C PRO A 40 12.29 4.45 -10.07
N GLY A 41 12.96 3.38 -9.68
CA GLY A 41 14.16 3.36 -8.84
C GLY A 41 13.87 3.50 -7.34
N GLN A 42 13.02 4.46 -6.95
CA GLN A 42 12.75 4.74 -5.54
C GLN A 42 11.71 3.79 -4.93
N ASP A 43 10.59 3.58 -5.62
CA ASP A 43 9.46 2.78 -5.14
C ASP A 43 9.42 1.37 -5.75
N ASP A 44 10.38 1.04 -6.64
CA ASP A 44 10.53 -0.30 -7.21
C ASP A 44 10.58 -1.41 -6.15
N PRO A 45 11.33 -1.28 -5.02
CA PRO A 45 11.33 -2.32 -3.99
C PRO A 45 9.95 -2.56 -3.38
N LYS A 46 9.15 -1.50 -3.19
CA LYS A 46 7.78 -1.60 -2.68
C LYS A 46 6.87 -2.31 -3.69
N CYS A 47 6.90 -1.88 -4.95
CA CYS A 47 6.13 -2.53 -6.03
C CYS A 47 6.51 -4.01 -6.16
N ASN A 48 7.80 -4.32 -6.15
CA ASN A 48 8.31 -5.67 -6.24
C ASN A 48 7.83 -6.56 -5.08
N THR A 49 7.87 -6.08 -3.84
CA THR A 49 7.37 -6.83 -2.68
C THR A 49 5.88 -7.13 -2.81
N LEU A 50 5.07 -6.10 -3.13
CA LEU A 50 3.62 -6.27 -3.31
C LEU A 50 3.30 -7.29 -4.42
N CYS A 51 3.99 -7.22 -5.55
CA CYS A 51 3.80 -8.17 -6.63
C CYS A 51 4.34 -9.58 -6.28
N LYS A 52 5.36 -9.74 -5.44
CA LYS A 52 5.80 -11.07 -4.97
C LYS A 52 4.78 -11.72 -4.05
N GLU A 53 4.17 -10.94 -3.17
CA GLU A 53 3.14 -11.43 -2.25
C GLU A 53 1.87 -11.88 -3.00
N ASN A 54 1.51 -11.20 -4.09
CA ASN A 54 0.27 -11.49 -4.84
C ASN A 54 0.47 -12.34 -6.10
N CYS A 55 1.65 -12.28 -6.74
CA CYS A 55 1.95 -12.88 -8.05
C CYS A 55 3.25 -13.69 -8.09
N THR A 56 4.00 -13.77 -6.99
CA THR A 56 5.28 -14.50 -6.82
C THR A 56 6.48 -13.96 -7.62
N LYS A 57 6.28 -13.43 -8.83
CA LYS A 57 7.35 -13.02 -9.75
C LYS A 57 7.95 -11.65 -9.44
N GLY A 58 7.21 -10.79 -8.74
CA GLY A 58 7.61 -9.40 -8.49
C GLY A 58 7.15 -8.44 -9.57
N GLY A 59 7.73 -7.24 -9.58
CA GLY A 59 7.27 -6.14 -10.43
C GLY A 59 8.17 -4.90 -10.32
N PHE A 60 7.81 -3.86 -11.05
CA PHE A 60 8.53 -2.58 -11.09
C PHE A 60 7.59 -1.41 -11.36
N CYS A 61 8.02 -0.20 -11.01
CA CYS A 61 7.31 1.04 -11.30
C CYS A 61 7.56 1.48 -12.74
N LYS A 62 6.46 1.80 -13.41
CA LYS A 62 6.40 2.23 -14.81
C LYS A 62 5.71 3.59 -14.88
N VAL A 63 6.25 4.47 -15.73
CA VAL A 63 5.68 5.80 -15.99
C VAL A 63 5.17 5.84 -17.42
N PHE A 64 3.92 6.31 -17.58
CA PHE A 64 3.32 6.55 -18.88
C PHE A 64 3.41 8.04 -19.25
N ASN A 65 3.49 8.32 -20.55
CA ASN A 65 3.59 9.68 -21.07
C ASN A 65 2.19 10.32 -21.26
N HIS A 66 1.45 10.49 -20.17
CA HIS A 66 0.17 11.21 -20.14
C HIS A 66 0.00 11.99 -18.83
N LYS A 67 -1.09 12.78 -18.73
CA LYS A 67 -1.36 13.58 -17.52
C LYS A 67 -1.49 12.69 -16.27
N PRO A 68 -1.02 13.12 -15.09
CA PRO A 68 -1.14 12.35 -13.85
C PRO A 68 -2.59 11.96 -13.49
N PRO A 69 -2.79 10.83 -12.78
CA PRO A 69 -1.77 9.90 -12.33
C PRO A 69 -1.27 8.99 -13.46
N ASN A 70 0.04 9.00 -13.68
CA ASN A 70 0.72 8.32 -14.79
C ASN A 70 1.81 7.34 -14.33
N HIS A 71 1.89 7.08 -13.03
CA HIS A 71 2.83 6.15 -12.40
C HIS A 71 2.07 4.90 -11.92
N TYR A 72 2.54 3.72 -12.29
CA TYR A 72 1.88 2.45 -12.00
C TYR A 72 2.89 1.38 -11.62
N CYS A 73 2.48 0.43 -10.78
CA CYS A 73 3.25 -0.76 -10.47
C CYS A 73 2.86 -1.89 -11.43
N HIS A 74 3.79 -2.30 -12.28
CA HIS A 74 3.61 -3.40 -13.22
C HIS A 74 4.09 -4.71 -12.59
N CYS A 75 3.18 -5.66 -12.34
CA CYS A 75 3.56 -7.00 -11.89
C CYS A 75 3.91 -7.90 -13.08
N TYR A 76 5.03 -8.59 -13.00
CA TYR A 76 5.48 -9.49 -14.06
C TYR A 76 4.50 -10.63 -14.33
N CYS A 77 4.49 -11.06 -15.60
CA CYS A 77 3.92 -12.32 -16.03
C CYS A 77 4.87 -13.49 -15.81
#